data_AF-A0A5J4RP10-F1
#
_entry.id   AF-A0A5J4RP10-F1
#
_cell.length_a   1.000
_cell.length_b   1.000
_cell.length_c   1.000
_cell.angle_alpha   90.00
_cell.angle_beta   90.00
_cell.angle_gamma   90.00
#
_symmetry.space_group_name_H-M   'P 1'
#
loop_
_entity.id
_entity.type
_entity.pdbx_description
1 polymer ?
#
loop_
_entity_poly.entity_id
_entity_poly.type
_entity_poly.pdbx_seq_one_letter_code
_entity_poly.pdbx_strand_id
1 'polypeptide(L)'
;MINKLKQLASLMAIATGVLMAACHENMDHAQTVSEYPDIVPDYTNVTIPASIVPLNFTVQEPFERINAVIEGIHGERIELQGKKNIRIPIKEWHT
;
A
#
# COMPACT_ATOMS: atom_id res chain seq x y z
N MET A 1 5.37 -44.16 -12.90
CA MET A 1 6.13 -43.18 -12.09
C MET A 1 6.14 -41.76 -12.69
N ILE A 2 6.44 -41.59 -13.98
CA ILE A 2 6.48 -40.28 -14.67
C ILE A 2 5.18 -39.46 -14.55
N ASN A 3 4.00 -40.08 -14.67
CA ASN A 3 2.73 -39.34 -14.57
C ASN A 3 2.48 -38.81 -13.15
N LYS A 4 2.89 -39.53 -12.11
CA LYS A 4 2.75 -39.08 -10.72
C LYS A 4 3.67 -37.90 -10.41
N LEU A 5 4.89 -37.92 -10.97
CA LEU A 5 5.85 -36.82 -10.83
C LEU A 5 5.37 -35.54 -11.55
N LYS A 6 4.80 -35.66 -12.75
CA LYS A 6 4.19 -34.53 -13.48
C LYS A 6 2.98 -33.94 -12.74
N GLN A 7 2.15 -34.79 -12.13
CA GLN A 7 1.00 -34.35 -11.33
C GLN A 7 1.44 -33.60 -10.07
N LEU A 8 2.47 -34.10 -9.37
CA LEU A 8 3.03 -33.43 -8.18
C LEU A 8 3.65 -32.07 -8.53
N ALA A 9 4.40 -31.99 -9.64
CA ALA A 9 4.97 -30.73 -10.12
C ALA A 9 3.88 -29.70 -10.48
N SER A 10 2.80 -30.15 -11.12
CA SER A 10 1.65 -29.30 -11.44
C SER A 10 0.96 -28.74 -10.18
N LEU A 11 0.71 -29.60 -9.18
CA LEU A 11 0.16 -29.17 -7.88
C LEU A 11 1.04 -28.13 -7.18
N MET A 12 2.36 -28.30 -7.23
CA MET A 12 3.30 -27.36 -6.63
C MET A 12 3.31 -26.01 -7.36
N ALA A 13 3.23 -26.01 -8.69
CA ALA A 13 3.11 -24.78 -9.49
C ALA A 13 1.80 -24.03 -9.22
N ILE A 14 0.67 -24.74 -9.11
CA ILE A 14 -0.63 -24.15 -8.78
C ILE A 14 -0.59 -23.54 -7.36
N ALA A 15 -0.08 -24.27 -6.37
CA ALA A 15 0.03 -23.76 -5.00
C ALA A 15 0.90 -22.50 -4.92
N THR A 16 2.01 -22.48 -5.67
CA THR A 16 2.89 -21.30 -5.75
C THR A 16 2.16 -20.11 -6.39
N GLY A 17 1.39 -20.33 -7.45
CA GLY A 17 0.61 -19.27 -8.10
C GLY A 17 -0.48 -18.69 -7.20
N VAL A 18 -1.18 -19.54 -6.42
CA VAL A 18 -2.20 -19.10 -5.46
C VAL A 18 -1.59 -18.26 -4.33
N LEU A 19 -0.40 -18.63 -3.84
CA LEU A 19 0.29 -17.86 -2.79
C LEU A 19 0.71 -16.45 -3.26
N MET A 20 1.01 -16.27 -4.55
CA MET A 20 1.37 -14.96 -5.10
C MET A 20 0.17 -14.01 -5.22
N ALA A 21 -1.04 -14.53 -5.44
CA ALA A 21 -2.26 -13.71 -5.54
C ALA A 21 -2.69 -13.10 -4.19
N ALA A 22 -2.20 -13.61 -3.06
CA ALA A 22 -2.54 -13.12 -1.72
C ALA A 22 -1.75 -11.87 -1.29
N CYS A 23 -0.78 -11.41 -2.09
CA CYS A 23 0.08 -10.29 -1.72
C CYS A 23 -0.57 -8.91 -1.91
N HIS A 24 -1.63 -8.81 -2.71
CA HIS A 24 -2.33 -7.55 -2.98
C HIS A 24 -3.78 -7.67 -2.58
N GLU A 25 -4.16 -6.96 -1.52
CA GLU A 25 -5.51 -7.00 -0.97
C GLU A 25 -6.28 -5.77 -1.44
N ASN A 26 -7.51 -5.99 -1.91
CA ASN A 26 -8.36 -4.93 -2.43
C ASN A 26 -9.20 -4.34 -1.30
N MET A 27 -9.23 -3.00 -1.18
CA MET A 27 -10.07 -2.31 -0.19
C MET A 27 -11.42 -1.98 -0.81
N ASP A 28 -12.27 -3.01 -0.98
CA ASP A 28 -13.52 -2.88 -1.75
C ASP A 28 -14.64 -2.08 -1.05
N HIS A 29 -14.46 -1.67 0.21
CA HIS A 29 -15.52 -1.03 1.02
C HIS A 29 -15.02 0.13 1.90
N ALA A 30 -14.22 1.05 1.35
CA ALA A 30 -13.86 2.26 2.08
C ALA A 30 -15.07 3.21 2.21
N GLN A 31 -15.34 3.68 3.43
CA GLN A 31 -16.30 4.76 3.66
C GLN A 31 -15.58 6.10 3.57
N THR A 32 -16.13 7.04 2.80
CA THR A 32 -15.66 8.43 2.81
C THR A 32 -16.26 9.14 4.01
N VAL A 33 -15.39 9.70 4.84
CA VAL A 33 -15.75 10.51 6.01
C VAL A 33 -15.32 11.96 5.81
N SER A 34 -15.96 12.90 6.49
CA SER A 34 -15.68 14.34 6.38
C SER A 34 -14.70 14.83 7.46
N GLU A 35 -13.71 14.01 7.79
CA GLU A 35 -12.72 14.27 8.84
C GLU A 35 -11.32 13.87 8.38
N TYR A 36 -10.30 14.54 8.90
CA TYR A 36 -8.93 14.14 8.67
C TYR A 36 -8.54 13.06 9.69
N PRO A 37 -7.80 12.02 9.28
CA PRO A 37 -7.29 11.02 10.21
C PRO A 37 -6.28 11.65 11.17
N ASP A 38 -6.23 11.17 12.41
CA ASP A 38 -5.19 11.54 13.36
C ASP A 38 -3.85 10.89 12.94
N ILE A 39 -2.93 11.69 12.40
CA ILE A 39 -1.64 11.22 11.87
C ILE A 39 -0.44 11.83 12.61
N VAL A 40 0.64 11.05 12.68
CA VAL A 40 1.93 11.49 13.23
C VAL A 40 3.10 11.21 12.27
N PRO A 41 3.95 12.21 11.96
CA PRO A 41 3.76 13.63 12.26
C PRO A 41 2.50 14.22 11.60
N ASP A 42 1.95 15.29 12.20
CA ASP A 42 0.75 15.93 11.67
C ASP A 42 1.09 16.79 10.45
N TYR A 43 0.71 16.30 9.27
CA TYR A 43 0.84 16.99 7.99
C TYR A 43 -0.50 17.51 7.46
N THR A 44 -1.54 17.51 8.28
CA THR A 44 -2.84 18.06 7.89
C THR A 44 -2.76 19.58 7.84
N ASN A 45 -3.45 20.19 6.87
CA ASN A 45 -3.57 21.66 6.74
C ASN A 45 -2.24 22.45 6.70
N VAL A 46 -1.13 21.82 6.29
CA VAL A 46 0.16 22.48 6.09
C VAL A 46 0.60 22.41 4.64
N THR A 47 1.40 23.39 4.21
CA THR A 47 2.07 23.36 2.91
C THR A 47 3.47 22.82 3.09
N ILE A 48 3.78 21.74 2.38
CA ILE A 48 5.09 21.08 2.46
C ILE A 48 5.93 21.43 1.23
N PRO A 49 7.15 21.97 1.40
CA PRO A 49 8.02 22.26 0.27
C PRO A 49 8.44 20.97 -0.45
N ALA A 50 8.47 21.01 -1.79
CA ALA A 50 8.90 19.86 -2.60
C ALA A 50 10.36 19.42 -2.35
N SER A 51 11.18 20.26 -1.71
CA SER A 51 12.60 19.99 -1.43
C SER A 51 12.86 19.06 -0.24
N ILE A 52 11.83 18.65 0.51
CA ILE A 52 12.03 17.79 1.69
C ILE A 52 11.84 16.31 1.38
N VAL A 53 12.41 15.46 2.22
CA VAL A 53 12.38 13.99 2.11
C VAL A 53 10.96 13.42 2.23
N PRO A 54 10.71 12.17 1.78
CA PRO A 54 9.37 11.59 1.80
C PRO A 54 8.75 11.62 3.20
N LEU A 55 7.48 12.02 3.22
CA LEU A 55 6.70 12.24 4.43
C LEU A 55 6.11 10.95 4.96
N ASN A 56 6.93 10.15 5.64
CA ASN A 56 6.39 8.97 6.31
C ASN A 56 5.49 9.39 7.47
N PHE A 57 4.30 8.79 7.56
CA PHE A 57 3.34 9.04 8.63
C PHE A 57 2.69 7.74 9.11
N THR A 58 2.04 7.81 10.26
CA THR A 58 1.23 6.72 10.84
C THR A 58 -0.11 7.30 11.28
N VAL A 59 -1.17 6.48 11.25
CA VAL A 59 -2.46 6.83 11.85
C VAL A 59 -2.44 6.39 13.32
N GLN A 60 -2.93 7.22 14.23
CA GLN A 60 -2.97 6.91 15.66
C GLN A 60 -4.22 6.12 16.06
N GLU A 61 -5.28 6.23 15.27
CA GLU A 61 -6.53 5.54 15.47
C GLU A 61 -6.38 4.03 15.25
N PRO A 62 -7.21 3.18 15.87
CA PRO A 62 -7.20 1.76 15.57
C PRO A 62 -7.61 1.49 14.12
N PHE A 63 -6.73 0.82 13.37
CA PHE A 63 -7.02 0.36 12.01
C PHE A 63 -6.51 -1.07 11.82
N GLU A 64 -7.15 -1.81 10.91
CA GLU A 64 -6.61 -3.10 10.46
C GLU A 64 -5.51 -2.88 9.40
N ARG A 65 -5.77 -1.98 8.45
CA ARG A 65 -4.88 -1.61 7.35
C ARG A 65 -5.07 -0.16 6.98
N ILE A 66 -4.04 0.40 6.35
CA ILE A 66 -4.06 1.75 5.80
C ILE A 66 -3.66 1.71 4.32
N ASN A 67 -4.42 2.41 3.47
CA ASN A 67 -4.06 2.70 2.09
C ASN A 67 -3.95 4.21 1.93
N ALA A 68 -2.79 4.69 1.47
CA ALA A 68 -2.55 6.09 1.20
C ALA A 68 -2.48 6.31 -0.30
N VAL A 69 -3.22 7.32 -0.76
CA VAL A 69 -3.20 7.79 -2.15
C VAL A 69 -2.70 9.23 -2.14
N ILE A 70 -1.63 9.49 -2.88
CA ILE A 70 -1.02 10.81 -3.04
C ILE A 70 -1.16 11.19 -4.51
N GLU A 71 -1.81 12.31 -4.79
CA GLU A 71 -2.08 12.78 -6.15
C GLU A 71 -1.38 14.11 -6.42
N GLY A 72 -0.63 14.15 -7.52
CA GLY A 72 -0.04 15.36 -8.06
C GLY A 72 -1.04 16.13 -8.92
N ILE A 73 -0.79 17.43 -9.09
CA ILE A 73 -1.67 18.31 -9.88
C ILE A 73 -1.71 17.97 -11.38
N HIS A 74 -0.75 17.17 -11.89
CA HIS A 74 -0.71 16.74 -13.29
C HIS A 74 -1.11 15.27 -13.46
N GLY A 75 -1.69 14.65 -12.44
CA GLY A 75 -2.20 13.27 -12.50
C GLY A 75 -1.19 12.20 -12.11
N GLU A 76 -0.02 12.58 -11.57
CA GLU A 76 0.88 11.65 -10.90
C GLU A 76 0.17 11.03 -9.68
N ARG A 77 0.39 9.74 -9.45
CA ARG A 77 -0.25 9.03 -8.34
C ARG A 77 0.71 8.05 -7.70
N ILE A 78 0.83 8.15 -6.38
CA ILE A 78 1.52 7.17 -5.54
C ILE A 78 0.44 6.52 -4.67
N GLU A 79 0.31 5.19 -4.77
CA GLU A 79 -0.61 4.41 -3.96
C GLU A 79 0.16 3.34 -3.20
N LEU A 80 0.03 3.34 -1.88
CA LEU A 80 0.79 2.47 -1.00
C LEU A 80 -0.02 2.00 0.20
N GLN A 81 0.13 0.72 0.53
CA GLN A 81 -0.50 0.09 1.69
C GLN A 81 0.49 -0.08 2.83
N GLY A 82 0.03 0.18 4.05
CA GLY A 82 0.78 0.03 5.29
C GLY A 82 0.07 -0.86 6.30
N LYS A 83 0.85 -1.59 7.11
CA LYS A 83 0.36 -2.34 8.29
C LYS A 83 0.53 -1.59 9.60
N LYS A 84 1.40 -0.57 9.63
CA LYS A 84 1.73 0.20 10.83
C LYS A 84 2.02 1.66 10.49
N ASN A 85 2.71 1.89 9.38
CA ASN A 85 3.02 3.21 8.87
C ASN A 85 2.91 3.21 7.35
N ILE A 86 2.74 4.40 6.81
CA ILE A 86 2.89 4.72 5.40
C ILE A 86 4.36 5.12 5.22
N ARG A 87 5.06 4.34 4.39
CA ARG A 87 6.46 4.57 4.04
C ARG A 87 6.55 4.88 2.57
N ILE A 88 6.70 6.16 2.25
CA ILE A 88 6.77 6.63 0.87
C ILE A 88 8.18 6.33 0.33
N PRO A 89 8.32 5.54 -0.73
CA PRO A 89 9.63 5.25 -1.30
C PRO A 89 10.27 6.50 -1.91
N ILE A 90 11.53 6.75 -1.58
CA ILE A 90 12.29 7.92 -2.07
C ILE A 90 12.30 8.02 -3.60
N LYS A 91 12.30 6.87 -4.28
CA LYS A 91 12.29 6.80 -5.73
C LYS A 91 10.99 7.36 -6.31
N GLU A 92 9.86 7.04 -5.70
CA GLU A 92 8.53 7.46 -6.15
C GLU A 92 8.28 8.94 -5.80
N TRP A 93 8.85 9.44 -4.69
CA TRP A 93 8.71 10.84 -4.27
C TRP A 93 9.32 11.88 -5.23
N HIS A 94 10.38 11.51 -5.97
CA HIS A 94 11.07 12.40 -6.91
C HIS A 94 10.64 12.24 -8.37
N THR A 95 9.59 11.46 -8.64
CA THR A 95 9.10 11.20 -10.00
C THR A 95 8.03 12.21 -10.38
#